data_AF-A0A260YRF3-F1
#
_entry.id   AF-A0A260YRF3-F1
#
_cell.length_a   1.000
_cell.length_b   1.000
_cell.length_c   1.000
_cell.angle_alpha   90.00
_cell.angle_beta   90.00
_cell.angle_gamma   90.00
#
_symmetry.space_group_name_H-M   'P 1'
#
loop_
_entity.id
_entity.type
_entity.pdbx_description
1 polymer ?
#
loop_
_entity_poly.entity_id
_entity_poly.type
_entity_poly.pdbx_seq_one_letter_code
_entity_poly.pdbx_strand_id
1 'polypeptide(L)'
;MLHFSIGLITDEEEIPLKEVEASPDDRIEMIIFNNLGQFNTDFLVYCGDMEIWSAKEYGGASFDLSPYDGRELMVYHKDSKKLKILLELKKAYKNATDKLAHFFVKSPMPHIQLCVEGVLITALVDTGAQLSIITRSLAEKCGILGRLDSRFQVDAQGIGGVSKAMGKILNVELEFSGYYLPVVITVFEECSLGSELIIGVDILTAYNASVDFKKKAVRFNDEVEVEM
;
A
#
# COMPACT_ATOMS: atom_id res chain seq x y z
N MET A 1 -26.59 28.51 -6.97
CA MET A 1 -25.19 28.83 -7.34
C MET A 1 -24.40 27.57 -7.09
N LEU A 2 -23.68 27.09 -8.09
CA LEU A 2 -22.83 25.90 -8.04
C LEU A 2 -21.42 26.34 -7.62
N HIS A 3 -20.73 25.50 -6.88
CA HIS A 3 -19.37 25.72 -6.40
C HIS A 3 -18.51 24.54 -6.85
N PHE A 4 -17.41 24.79 -7.53
CA PHE A 4 -16.44 23.74 -7.87
C PHE A 4 -15.05 24.34 -7.94
N SER A 5 -14.04 23.48 -8.01
CA SER A 5 -12.69 23.91 -8.30
C SER A 5 -12.31 23.53 -9.73
N ILE A 6 -11.63 24.44 -10.44
CA ILE A 6 -11.20 24.21 -11.81
C ILE A 6 -9.69 24.44 -11.97
N GLY A 7 -9.02 23.52 -12.64
CA GLY A 7 -7.60 23.58 -12.97
C GLY A 7 -7.35 23.37 -14.46
N LEU A 8 -6.19 23.79 -14.95
CA LEU A 8 -5.78 23.63 -16.34
C LEU A 8 -4.47 22.86 -16.42
N ILE A 9 -4.41 21.89 -17.32
CA ILE A 9 -3.17 21.20 -17.68
C ILE A 9 -2.95 21.31 -19.19
N THR A 10 -1.85 21.95 -19.54
CA THR A 10 -1.29 21.99 -20.89
C THR A 10 0.18 21.55 -20.87
N ASP A 11 0.81 21.47 -22.05
CA ASP A 11 2.23 21.16 -22.13
C ASP A 11 3.11 22.36 -21.67
N GLU A 12 2.60 23.58 -21.76
CA GLU A 12 3.34 24.82 -21.47
C GLU A 12 3.02 25.40 -20.08
N GLU A 13 1.80 25.15 -19.60
CA GLU A 13 1.24 25.75 -18.38
C GLU A 13 0.41 24.73 -17.59
N GLU A 14 0.56 24.76 -16.26
CA GLU A 14 -0.34 24.10 -15.31
C GLU A 14 -0.93 25.17 -14.37
N ILE A 15 -2.23 25.37 -14.45
CA ILE A 15 -2.97 26.23 -13.52
C ILE A 15 -3.53 25.31 -12.43
N PRO A 16 -3.14 25.50 -11.16
CA PRO A 16 -3.69 24.70 -10.05
C PRO A 16 -5.19 24.96 -9.90
N LEU A 17 -5.86 24.08 -9.15
CA LEU A 17 -7.28 24.21 -8.84
C LEU A 17 -7.60 25.57 -8.21
N LYS A 18 -8.56 26.29 -8.80
CA LYS A 18 -9.12 27.54 -8.28
C LYS A 18 -10.60 27.34 -8.00
N GLU A 19 -11.08 27.85 -6.88
CA GLU A 19 -12.51 27.88 -6.55
C GLU A 19 -13.25 28.80 -7.51
N VAL A 20 -14.41 28.33 -7.99
CA VAL A 20 -15.26 29.02 -8.94
C VAL A 20 -16.72 28.88 -8.50
N GLU A 21 -17.43 29.99 -8.56
CA GLU A 21 -18.88 30.06 -8.43
C GLU A 21 -19.50 30.21 -9.82
N ALA A 22 -20.53 29.43 -10.12
CA ALA A 22 -21.25 29.49 -11.40
C ALA A 22 -22.76 29.36 -11.23
N SER A 23 -23.52 29.97 -12.12
CA SER A 23 -24.94 29.69 -12.30
C SER A 23 -25.13 28.32 -12.99
N PRO A 24 -26.20 27.56 -12.71
CA PRO A 24 -26.54 26.35 -13.49
C PRO A 24 -26.71 26.62 -15.00
N ASP A 25 -27.04 27.86 -15.37
CA ASP A 25 -27.20 28.29 -16.76
C ASP A 25 -25.88 28.76 -17.42
N ASP A 26 -24.79 28.82 -16.64
CA ASP A 26 -23.51 29.30 -17.16
C ASP A 26 -22.88 28.29 -18.12
N ARG A 27 -22.34 28.82 -19.21
CA ARG A 27 -21.61 28.04 -20.20
C ARG A 27 -20.23 27.68 -19.69
N ILE A 28 -19.89 26.39 -19.71
CA ILE A 28 -18.60 25.87 -19.24
C ILE A 28 -17.41 26.52 -19.97
N GLU A 29 -17.56 26.88 -21.24
CA GLU A 29 -16.52 27.58 -22.01
C GLU A 29 -16.25 28.97 -21.46
N MET A 30 -17.32 29.68 -21.03
CA MET A 30 -17.20 31.01 -20.45
C MET A 30 -16.60 30.95 -19.05
N ILE A 31 -16.96 29.93 -18.27
CA ILE A 31 -16.35 29.65 -16.97
C ILE A 31 -14.85 29.40 -17.12
N ILE A 32 -14.44 28.55 -18.07
CA ILE A 32 -13.04 28.25 -18.35
C ILE A 32 -12.30 29.54 -18.77
N PHE A 33 -12.88 30.32 -19.69
CA PHE A 33 -12.26 31.55 -20.14
C PHE A 33 -12.05 32.55 -19.01
N ASN A 34 -13.09 32.83 -18.23
CA ASN A 34 -13.06 33.84 -17.18
C ASN A 34 -12.06 33.50 -16.06
N ASN A 35 -11.81 32.20 -15.81
CA ASN A 35 -10.98 31.74 -14.69
C ASN A 35 -9.57 31.28 -15.09
N LEU A 36 -9.41 30.80 -16.33
CA LEU A 36 -8.18 30.19 -16.85
C LEU A 36 -7.59 30.95 -18.06
N GLY A 37 -8.31 31.92 -18.63
CA GLY A 37 -7.78 32.85 -19.64
C GLY A 37 -7.62 32.30 -21.07
N GLN A 38 -8.36 31.25 -21.45
CA GLN A 38 -8.15 30.52 -22.72
C GLN A 38 -9.42 30.54 -23.61
N PHE A 39 -9.29 30.82 -24.92
CA PHE A 39 -10.42 30.84 -25.88
C PHE A 39 -10.14 30.14 -27.24
N ASN A 40 -8.92 29.67 -27.49
CA ASN A 40 -8.45 29.41 -28.86
C ASN A 40 -8.03 27.97 -29.18
N THR A 41 -8.35 27.00 -28.31
CA THR A 41 -8.09 25.58 -28.58
C THR A 41 -9.19 24.67 -28.05
N ASP A 42 -9.29 23.46 -28.61
CA ASP A 42 -10.10 22.37 -28.09
C ASP A 42 -9.59 21.88 -26.73
N PHE A 43 -10.45 21.90 -25.73
CA PHE A 43 -10.20 21.33 -24.40
C PHE A 43 -11.15 20.18 -24.08
N LEU A 44 -10.71 19.28 -23.23
CA LEU A 44 -11.52 18.26 -22.58
C LEU A 44 -11.63 18.59 -21.09
N VAL A 45 -12.83 18.45 -20.52
CA VAL A 45 -13.06 18.65 -19.09
C VAL A 45 -13.32 17.30 -18.46
N TYR A 46 -12.60 17.03 -17.38
CA TYR A 46 -12.68 15.80 -16.62
C TYR A 46 -13.13 16.07 -15.18
N CYS A 47 -14.00 15.21 -14.66
CA CYS A 47 -14.27 15.09 -13.23
C CYS A 47 -13.74 13.74 -12.75
N GLY A 48 -12.63 13.74 -12.01
CA GLY A 48 -11.86 12.53 -11.74
C GLY A 48 -11.44 11.84 -13.04
N ASP A 49 -11.85 10.57 -13.22
CA ASP A 49 -11.51 9.79 -14.41
C ASP A 49 -12.51 9.92 -15.56
N MET A 50 -13.65 10.58 -15.36
CA MET A 50 -14.70 10.72 -16.36
C MET A 50 -14.49 11.96 -17.21
N GLU A 51 -14.46 11.81 -18.53
CA GLU A 51 -14.62 12.95 -19.45
C GLU A 51 -16.08 13.39 -19.39
N ILE A 52 -16.30 14.64 -19.00
CA ILE A 52 -17.66 15.17 -18.80
C ILE A 52 -18.06 16.12 -19.93
N TRP A 53 -17.08 16.77 -20.58
CA TRP A 53 -17.35 17.71 -21.65
C TRP A 53 -16.14 17.89 -22.60
N SER A 54 -16.38 18.23 -23.87
CA SER A 54 -15.33 18.54 -24.86
C SER A 54 -15.69 19.72 -25.76
N ALA A 55 -14.72 20.58 -26.07
CA ALA A 55 -14.90 21.77 -26.90
C ALA A 55 -15.12 21.50 -28.40
N LYS A 56 -15.13 20.23 -28.83
CA LYS A 56 -15.42 19.85 -30.22
C LYS A 56 -16.84 20.21 -30.65
N GLU A 57 -17.76 20.40 -29.71
CA GLU A 57 -19.13 20.86 -29.97
C GLU A 57 -19.19 22.38 -30.04
N TYR A 58 -18.53 23.00 -31.04
CA TYR A 58 -18.82 24.40 -31.40
C TYR A 58 -20.25 24.47 -31.95
N GLY A 59 -21.21 24.61 -31.05
CA GLY A 59 -22.62 24.43 -31.37
C GLY A 59 -23.59 24.49 -30.18
N GLY A 60 -23.28 25.25 -29.13
CA GLY A 60 -24.30 25.87 -28.27
C GLY A 60 -25.20 24.96 -27.42
N ALA A 61 -24.77 23.75 -27.04
CA ALA A 61 -25.47 22.98 -26.01
C ALA A 61 -25.06 23.47 -24.61
N SER A 62 -26.03 23.84 -23.78
CA SER A 62 -25.79 24.04 -22.35
C SER A 62 -25.42 22.71 -21.70
N PHE A 63 -24.33 22.67 -20.95
CA PHE A 63 -23.89 21.50 -20.19
C PHE A 63 -24.32 21.66 -18.73
N ASP A 64 -25.16 20.75 -18.22
CA ASP A 64 -25.62 20.81 -16.84
C ASP A 64 -24.47 20.48 -15.87
N LEU A 65 -24.00 21.52 -15.17
CA LEU A 65 -22.93 21.40 -14.17
C LEU A 65 -23.44 20.98 -12.79
N SER A 66 -24.76 20.94 -12.57
CA SER A 66 -25.36 20.62 -11.26
C SER A 66 -24.88 19.29 -10.66
N PRO A 67 -24.65 18.20 -11.43
CA PRO A 67 -24.12 16.94 -10.89
C PRO A 67 -22.68 17.03 -10.35
N TYR A 68 -21.97 18.11 -10.66
CA TYR A 68 -20.56 18.31 -10.33
C TYR A 68 -20.34 19.39 -9.26
N ASP A 69 -21.41 19.83 -8.58
CA ASP A 69 -21.31 20.73 -7.42
C ASP A 69 -20.42 20.12 -6.32
N GLY A 70 -19.51 20.92 -5.79
CA GLY A 70 -18.46 20.53 -4.83
C GLY A 70 -17.35 19.66 -5.39
N ARG A 71 -17.23 19.50 -6.72
CA ARG A 71 -16.23 18.62 -7.35
C ARG A 71 -15.04 19.40 -7.93
N GLU A 72 -13.97 18.66 -8.19
CA GLU A 72 -12.81 19.16 -8.90
C GLU A 72 -12.93 18.84 -10.39
N LEU A 73 -12.70 19.85 -11.22
CA LEU A 73 -12.75 19.78 -12.68
C LEU A 73 -11.37 20.09 -13.25
N MET A 74 -10.82 19.15 -14.03
CA MET A 74 -9.53 19.32 -14.69
C MET A 74 -9.73 19.51 -16.19
N VAL A 75 -9.22 20.64 -16.69
CA VAL A 75 -9.26 20.99 -18.11
C VAL A 75 -7.95 20.56 -18.75
N TYR A 76 -8.02 19.78 -19.82
CA TYR A 76 -6.86 19.33 -20.57
C TYR A 76 -6.91 19.84 -22.00
N HIS A 77 -5.80 20.40 -22.47
CA HIS A 77 -5.66 20.71 -23.89
C HIS A 77 -5.64 19.41 -24.71
N LYS A 78 -6.49 19.33 -25.75
CA LYS A 78 -6.76 18.06 -26.47
C LYS A 78 -5.53 17.43 -27.11
N ASP A 79 -4.59 18.25 -27.58
CA ASP A 79 -3.37 17.75 -28.22
C ASP A 79 -2.17 17.64 -27.28
N SER A 80 -2.34 17.98 -26.00
CA SER A 80 -1.25 17.94 -25.02
C SER A 80 -0.68 16.54 -24.87
N LYS A 81 0.65 16.45 -24.71
CA LYS A 81 1.32 15.20 -24.36
C LYS A 81 0.81 14.67 -23.03
N LYS A 82 0.52 15.54 -22.06
CA LYS A 82 -0.02 15.17 -20.75
C LYS A 82 -1.37 14.43 -20.85
N LEU A 83 -2.30 14.92 -21.67
CA LEU A 83 -3.57 14.23 -21.91
C LEU A 83 -3.36 12.87 -22.58
N LYS A 84 -2.46 12.77 -23.57
CA LYS A 84 -2.15 11.49 -24.23
C LYS A 84 -1.63 10.46 -23.22
N ILE A 85 -0.71 10.87 -22.34
CA ILE A 85 -0.21 10.03 -21.24
C ILE A 85 -1.34 9.61 -20.31
N LEU A 86 -2.22 10.53 -19.91
CA LEU A 86 -3.37 10.22 -19.06
C LEU A 86 -4.29 9.17 -19.71
N LEU A 87 -4.60 9.31 -20.99
CA LEU A 87 -5.44 8.35 -21.72
C LEU A 87 -4.79 6.97 -21.83
N GLU A 88 -3.47 6.92 -22.04
CA GLU A 88 -2.72 5.66 -22.02
C GLU A 88 -2.73 5.00 -20.64
N LEU A 89 -2.51 5.77 -19.57
CA LEU A 89 -2.59 5.28 -18.19
C LEU A 89 -3.99 4.78 -17.84
N LYS A 90 -5.05 5.48 -18.28
CA LYS A 90 -6.45 5.02 -18.09
C LYS A 90 -6.71 3.69 -18.78
N LYS A 91 -6.23 3.55 -20.03
CA LYS A 91 -6.35 2.29 -20.77
C LYS A 91 -5.57 1.16 -20.08
N ALA A 92 -4.37 1.44 -19.59
CA ALA A 92 -3.56 0.49 -18.83
C ALA A 92 -4.26 0.08 -17.53
N TYR A 93 -4.80 1.04 -16.78
CA TYR A 93 -5.53 0.82 -15.53
C TYR A 93 -6.76 -0.06 -15.76
N LYS A 94 -7.63 0.27 -16.73
CA LYS A 94 -8.81 -0.55 -17.06
C LYS A 94 -8.44 -1.99 -17.42
N ASN A 95 -7.42 -2.16 -18.26
CA ASN A 95 -6.93 -3.49 -18.61
C ASN A 95 -6.36 -4.24 -17.40
N ALA A 96 -5.71 -3.53 -16.48
CA ALA A 96 -5.18 -4.09 -15.24
C ALA A 96 -6.31 -4.46 -14.27
N THR A 97 -7.35 -3.65 -14.08
CA THR A 97 -8.46 -4.02 -13.18
C THR A 97 -9.18 -5.28 -13.64
N ASP A 98 -9.34 -5.47 -14.96
CA ASP A 98 -10.05 -6.64 -15.50
C ASP A 98 -9.23 -7.95 -15.36
N LYS A 99 -7.89 -7.87 -15.45
CA LYS A 99 -7.01 -9.06 -15.48
C LYS A 99 -6.17 -9.26 -14.23
N LEU A 100 -5.93 -8.19 -13.47
CA LEU A 100 -4.97 -8.06 -12.38
C LEU A 100 -5.65 -7.55 -11.10
N ALA A 101 -6.97 -7.76 -10.95
CA ALA A 101 -7.74 -7.34 -9.78
C ALA A 101 -7.09 -7.68 -8.43
N HIS A 102 -6.37 -8.80 -8.35
CA HIS A 102 -5.67 -9.24 -7.14
C HIS A 102 -4.55 -8.30 -6.67
N PHE A 103 -3.97 -7.47 -7.54
CA PHE A 103 -3.00 -6.43 -7.14
C PHE A 103 -3.66 -5.17 -6.59
N PHE A 104 -4.98 -5.02 -6.75
CA PHE A 104 -5.74 -3.88 -6.26
C PHE A 104 -6.47 -4.17 -4.94
N VAL A 105 -6.35 -5.41 -4.44
CA VAL A 105 -6.86 -5.81 -3.13
C VAL A 105 -5.68 -6.06 -2.20
N LYS A 106 -5.83 -5.75 -0.91
CA LYS A 106 -4.80 -6.03 0.09
C LYS A 106 -4.57 -7.54 0.17
N SER A 107 -3.37 -7.99 -0.16
CA SER A 107 -2.97 -9.39 0.00
C SER A 107 -2.86 -9.77 1.47
N PRO A 108 -3.28 -10.99 1.87
CA PRO A 108 -3.03 -11.50 3.21
C PRO A 108 -1.53 -11.77 3.39
N MET A 109 -0.98 -11.36 4.53
CA MET A 109 0.39 -11.68 4.92
C MET A 109 0.46 -13.10 5.49
N PRO A 110 1.52 -13.89 5.19
CA PRO A 110 1.64 -15.28 5.62
C PRO A 110 1.93 -15.35 7.13
N HIS A 111 0.97 -15.86 7.90
CA HIS A 111 1.12 -16.04 9.33
C HIS A 111 0.96 -17.49 9.72
N ILE A 112 1.72 -17.99 10.68
CA ILE A 112 1.55 -19.35 11.20
C ILE A 112 1.33 -19.33 12.70
N GLN A 113 0.56 -20.29 13.22
CA GLN A 113 0.39 -20.47 14.65
C GLN A 113 1.45 -21.40 15.23
N LEU A 114 1.97 -21.05 16.40
CA LEU A 114 2.95 -21.83 17.14
C LEU A 114 2.84 -21.54 18.64
N CYS A 115 3.43 -22.40 19.46
CA CYS A 115 3.55 -22.19 20.90
C CYS A 115 5.00 -21.88 21.30
N VAL A 116 5.17 -20.99 22.28
CA VAL A 116 6.45 -20.77 22.99
C VAL A 116 6.14 -20.78 24.47
N GLU A 117 6.77 -21.71 25.22
CA GLU A 117 6.53 -21.87 26.67
C GLU A 117 5.02 -21.97 27.02
N GLY A 118 4.26 -22.69 26.18
CA GLY A 118 2.82 -22.88 26.34
C GLY A 118 1.94 -21.68 25.94
N VAL A 119 2.53 -20.57 25.49
CA VAL A 119 1.78 -19.41 24.97
C VAL A 119 1.57 -19.57 23.47
N LEU A 120 0.31 -19.60 23.02
CA LEU A 120 -0.05 -19.61 21.59
C LEU A 120 0.19 -18.23 20.96
N ILE A 121 0.89 -18.22 19.82
CA ILE A 121 1.37 -17.03 19.12
C ILE A 121 1.05 -17.18 17.63
N THR A 122 0.67 -16.07 17.00
CA THR A 122 0.61 -15.95 15.55
C THR A 122 1.89 -15.24 15.08
N ALA A 123 2.76 -15.96 14.38
CA ALA A 123 4.02 -15.43 13.86
C ALA A 123 3.87 -15.02 12.40
N LEU A 124 4.47 -13.90 12.01
CA LEU A 124 4.62 -13.52 10.60
C LEU A 124 5.80 -14.29 9.99
N VAL A 125 5.60 -14.86 8.81
CA VAL A 125 6.67 -15.51 8.04
C VAL A 125 7.21 -14.51 7.02
N ASP A 126 8.46 -14.07 7.19
CA ASP A 126 9.01 -12.98 6.39
C ASP A 126 10.38 -13.35 5.79
N THR A 127 10.36 -13.76 4.52
CA THR A 127 11.60 -14.02 3.77
C THR A 127 12.41 -12.76 3.47
N GLY A 128 11.86 -11.57 3.70
CA GLY A 128 12.57 -10.29 3.61
C GLY A 128 13.29 -9.90 4.91
N ALA A 129 13.00 -10.55 6.03
CA ALA A 129 13.66 -10.29 7.30
C ALA A 129 14.92 -11.17 7.45
N GLN A 130 16.09 -10.54 7.61
CA GLN A 130 17.35 -11.27 7.80
C GLN A 130 17.39 -12.03 9.14
N LEU A 131 16.77 -11.47 10.17
CA LEU A 131 16.75 -12.01 11.53
C LEU A 131 15.31 -12.30 11.95
N SER A 132 15.14 -13.37 12.71
CA SER A 132 13.91 -13.65 13.43
C SER A 132 13.86 -12.80 14.70
N ILE A 133 12.70 -12.18 14.92
CA ILE A 133 12.51 -11.11 15.91
C ILE A 133 11.31 -11.44 16.80
N ILE A 134 11.46 -11.17 18.09
CA ILE A 134 10.36 -11.13 19.06
C ILE A 134 10.35 -9.77 19.77
N THR A 135 9.16 -9.21 19.98
CA THR A 135 9.02 -8.00 20.80
C THR A 135 9.22 -8.31 22.28
N ARG A 136 9.71 -7.32 23.03
CA ARG A 136 9.89 -7.42 24.48
C ARG A 136 8.61 -7.84 25.20
N SER A 137 7.47 -7.24 24.87
CA SER A 137 6.15 -7.55 25.46
C SER A 137 5.82 -9.04 25.34
N LEU A 138 5.99 -9.61 24.14
CA LEU A 138 5.72 -11.01 23.90
C LEU A 138 6.75 -11.92 24.59
N ALA A 139 8.03 -11.54 24.62
CA ALA A 139 9.04 -12.28 25.38
C ALA A 139 8.76 -12.30 26.90
N GLU A 140 8.23 -11.21 27.45
CA GLU A 140 7.75 -11.14 28.85
C GLU A 140 6.54 -12.05 29.06
N LYS A 141 5.56 -12.00 28.15
CA LYS A 141 4.35 -12.84 28.18
C LYS A 141 4.68 -14.33 28.11
N CYS A 142 5.67 -14.71 27.32
CA CYS A 142 6.15 -16.09 27.23
C CYS A 142 7.08 -16.48 28.38
N GLY A 143 7.41 -15.58 29.31
CA GLY A 143 8.31 -15.86 30.43
C GLY A 143 9.77 -16.08 30.05
N ILE A 144 10.19 -15.68 28.84
CA ILE A 144 11.55 -15.89 28.32
C ILE A 144 12.44 -14.65 28.38
N LEU A 145 11.91 -13.46 28.69
CA LEU A 145 12.71 -12.22 28.73
C LEU A 145 13.90 -12.32 29.70
N GLY A 146 13.76 -13.04 30.82
CA GLY A 146 14.86 -13.25 31.79
C GLY A 146 16.08 -13.99 31.22
N ARG A 147 15.95 -14.61 30.04
CA ARG A 147 17.02 -15.31 29.31
C ARG A 147 17.73 -14.41 28.28
N LEU A 148 17.38 -13.11 28.23
CA LEU A 148 17.95 -12.15 27.31
C LEU A 148 19.45 -11.94 27.58
N ASP A 149 20.26 -12.21 26.56
CA ASP A 149 21.68 -11.88 26.54
C ASP A 149 21.89 -10.54 25.80
N SER A 150 22.11 -9.49 26.58
CA SER A 150 22.31 -8.12 26.10
C SER A 150 23.71 -7.86 25.51
N ARG A 151 24.62 -8.85 25.51
CA ARG A 151 25.91 -8.72 24.82
C ARG A 151 25.74 -8.74 23.30
N PHE A 152 24.64 -9.29 22.79
CA PHE A 152 24.32 -9.39 21.37
C PHE A 152 23.43 -8.23 20.89
N GLN A 153 23.74 -7.00 21.28
CA GLN A 153 23.07 -5.83 20.69
C GLN A 153 23.54 -5.68 19.24
N VAL A 154 22.60 -5.85 18.31
CA VAL A 154 22.84 -5.70 16.88
C VAL A 154 21.96 -4.56 16.37
N ASP A 155 22.51 -3.71 15.52
CA ASP A 155 21.72 -2.76 14.76
C ASP A 155 21.00 -3.55 13.64
N ALA A 156 19.67 -3.56 13.65
CA ALA A 156 18.89 -4.04 12.51
C ALA A 156 18.56 -2.87 11.60
N GLN A 157 19.07 -2.95 10.38
CA GLN A 157 18.72 -2.05 9.29
C GLN A 157 17.52 -2.63 8.53
N GLY A 158 16.44 -1.87 8.45
CA GLY A 158 15.28 -2.20 7.64
C GLY A 158 14.78 -0.98 6.86
N ILE A 159 13.69 -1.14 6.10
CA ILE A 159 13.09 -0.07 5.30
C ILE A 159 12.63 1.12 6.17
N GLY A 160 12.38 0.90 7.46
CA GLY A 160 12.02 1.93 8.45
C GLY A 160 13.17 2.61 9.18
N GLY A 161 14.45 2.35 8.80
CA GLY A 161 15.63 2.92 9.44
C GLY A 161 16.39 1.91 10.32
N VAL A 162 17.28 2.44 11.16
CA VAL A 162 18.10 1.62 12.08
C VAL A 162 17.35 1.48 13.41
N SER A 163 17.06 0.25 13.79
CA SER A 163 16.51 -0.09 15.10
C SER A 163 17.55 -0.92 15.85
N LYS A 164 17.70 -0.68 17.15
CA LYS A 164 18.70 -1.37 17.96
C LYS A 164 18.06 -2.54 18.70
N ALA A 165 18.55 -3.76 18.44
CA ALA A 165 18.14 -4.92 19.20
C ALA A 165 18.56 -4.76 20.66
N MET A 166 17.73 -5.25 21.59
CA MET A 166 18.05 -5.30 23.01
C MET A 166 19.10 -6.39 23.32
N GLY A 167 19.09 -7.46 22.53
CA GLY A 167 19.93 -8.64 22.69
C GLY A 167 19.33 -9.86 21.99
N LYS A 168 19.78 -11.06 22.37
CA LYS A 168 19.26 -12.33 21.86
C LYS A 168 18.90 -13.29 22.99
N ILE A 169 17.92 -14.15 22.74
CA ILE A 169 17.65 -15.32 23.59
C ILE A 169 18.12 -16.56 22.81
N LEU A 170 19.06 -17.31 23.38
CA LEU A 170 19.80 -18.35 22.67
C LEU A 170 19.15 -19.75 22.73
N ASN A 171 18.11 -19.92 23.53
CA ASN A 171 17.45 -21.20 23.77
C ASN A 171 15.93 -21.00 23.90
N VAL A 172 15.26 -20.85 22.75
CA VAL A 172 13.80 -20.82 22.62
C VAL A 172 13.37 -22.03 21.80
N GLU A 173 12.28 -22.68 22.17
CA GLU A 173 11.68 -23.73 21.34
C GLU A 173 10.39 -23.19 20.72
N LEU A 174 10.33 -23.20 19.39
CA LEU A 174 9.08 -22.96 18.66
C LEU A 174 8.36 -24.31 18.53
N GLU A 175 7.17 -24.42 19.12
CA GLU A 175 6.38 -25.64 19.09
C GLU A 175 5.27 -25.56 18.05
N PHE A 176 5.19 -26.60 17.22
CA PHE A 176 4.15 -26.83 16.22
C PHE A 176 3.52 -28.20 16.44
N SER A 177 2.41 -28.26 17.18
CA SER A 177 1.67 -29.51 17.46
C SER A 177 2.55 -30.64 18.01
N GLY A 178 3.42 -30.34 18.97
CA GLY A 178 4.35 -31.30 19.58
C GLY A 178 5.66 -31.53 18.80
N TYR A 179 5.87 -30.83 17.68
CA TYR A 179 7.15 -30.74 17.01
C TYR A 179 7.89 -29.47 17.46
N TYR A 180 9.15 -29.59 17.88
CA TYR A 180 9.90 -28.50 18.50
C TYR A 180 11.10 -28.09 17.65
N LEU A 181 11.22 -26.79 17.38
CA LEU A 181 12.37 -26.19 16.70
C LEU A 181 13.17 -25.32 17.68
N PRO A 182 14.38 -25.73 18.09
CA PRO A 182 15.24 -24.90 18.94
C PRO A 182 15.83 -23.73 18.14
N VAL A 183 15.66 -22.50 18.61
CA VAL A 183 16.04 -21.29 17.87
C VAL A 183 16.76 -20.29 18.75
N VAL A 184 17.55 -19.45 18.07
CA VAL A 184 18.03 -18.17 18.60
C VAL A 184 17.10 -17.09 18.09
N ILE A 185 16.59 -16.23 18.97
CA ILE A 185 15.70 -15.13 18.58
C ILE A 185 16.25 -13.78 19.04
N THR A 186 16.08 -12.77 18.21
CA THR A 186 16.53 -11.40 18.51
C THR A 186 15.39 -10.61 19.15
N VAL A 187 15.67 -9.89 20.24
CA VAL A 187 14.65 -9.15 20.98
C VAL A 187 14.69 -7.67 20.63
N PHE A 188 13.55 -7.10 20.27
CA PHE A 188 13.35 -5.68 20.01
C PHE A 188 12.31 -5.09 20.97
N GLU A 189 12.38 -3.79 21.25
CA GLU A 189 11.38 -3.13 22.11
C GLU A 189 10.00 -3.19 21.44
N GLU A 190 9.92 -2.78 20.17
CA GLU A 190 8.70 -2.79 19.36
C GLU A 190 9.00 -3.27 17.93
N CYS A 191 7.97 -3.72 17.22
CA CYS A 191 8.06 -4.10 15.81
C CYS A 191 7.05 -3.32 14.96
N SER A 192 7.51 -2.70 13.88
CA SER A 192 6.71 -1.81 13.03
C SER A 192 5.66 -2.51 12.15
N LEU A 193 5.72 -3.85 12.04
CA LEU A 193 4.86 -4.63 11.15
C LEU A 193 3.54 -5.10 11.82
N GLY A 194 3.28 -4.69 13.06
CA GLY A 194 2.07 -5.10 13.79
C GLY A 194 2.05 -6.58 14.20
N SER A 195 3.17 -7.29 14.03
CA SER A 195 3.40 -8.64 14.53
C SER A 195 4.41 -8.61 15.68
N GLU A 196 4.12 -9.36 16.75
CA GLU A 196 5.02 -9.48 17.91
C GLU A 196 6.11 -10.54 17.71
N LEU A 197 5.96 -11.43 16.73
CA LEU A 197 6.91 -12.46 16.34
C LEU A 197 7.06 -12.52 14.82
N ILE A 198 8.30 -12.44 14.33
CA ILE A 198 8.66 -12.60 12.92
C ILE A 198 9.64 -13.76 12.80
N ILE A 199 9.33 -14.72 11.92
CA ILE A 199 10.21 -15.79 11.49
C ILE A 199 10.88 -15.34 10.19
N GLY A 200 12.14 -14.94 10.32
CA GLY A 200 13.01 -14.49 9.23
C GLY A 200 13.75 -15.63 8.54
N VAL A 201 14.57 -15.25 7.56
CA VAL A 201 15.34 -16.21 6.74
C VAL A 201 16.37 -17.00 7.52
N ASP A 202 16.82 -16.51 8.68
CA ASP A 202 17.75 -17.24 9.56
C ASP A 202 17.12 -18.56 10.06
N ILE A 203 15.90 -18.53 10.60
CA ILE A 203 15.17 -19.73 11.03
C ILE A 203 14.70 -20.53 9.81
N LEU A 204 14.14 -19.86 8.79
CA LEU A 204 13.62 -20.56 7.59
C LEU A 204 14.73 -21.36 6.90
N THR A 205 15.93 -20.79 6.76
CA THR A 205 17.06 -21.49 6.14
C THR A 205 17.61 -22.58 7.06
N ALA A 206 17.73 -22.32 8.36
CA ALA A 206 18.23 -23.31 9.33
C ALA A 206 17.41 -24.62 9.32
N TYR A 207 16.13 -24.52 8.99
CA TYR A 207 15.18 -25.65 8.98
C TYR A 207 14.64 -25.99 7.59
N ASN A 208 15.39 -25.65 6.53
CA ASN A 208 15.04 -26.00 5.14
C ASN A 208 13.57 -25.70 4.79
N ALA A 209 13.07 -24.55 5.23
CA ALA A 209 11.65 -24.28 5.19
C ALA A 209 11.14 -24.06 3.76
N SER A 210 9.93 -24.56 3.47
CA SER A 210 9.21 -24.28 2.23
C SER A 210 7.94 -23.48 2.52
N VAL A 211 7.81 -22.29 1.93
CA VAL A 211 6.60 -21.46 2.03
C VAL A 211 5.77 -21.64 0.76
N ASP A 212 4.61 -22.28 0.86
CA ASP A 212 3.73 -22.61 -0.27
C ASP A 212 2.42 -21.81 -0.19
N PHE A 213 2.32 -20.73 -0.97
CA PHE A 213 1.12 -19.90 -1.07
C PHE A 213 -0.07 -20.60 -1.74
N LYS A 214 0.16 -21.64 -2.55
CA LYS A 214 -0.91 -22.42 -3.19
C LYS A 214 -1.57 -23.34 -2.17
N LYS A 215 -0.77 -24.01 -1.34
CA LYS A 215 -1.26 -24.84 -0.23
C LYS A 215 -1.64 -24.04 1.01
N LYS A 216 -1.19 -22.79 1.09
CA LYS A 216 -1.27 -21.97 2.30
C LYS A 216 -0.62 -22.67 3.50
N ALA A 217 0.61 -23.12 3.32
CA ALA A 217 1.34 -23.80 4.38
C ALA A 217 2.83 -23.44 4.39
N VAL A 218 3.43 -23.50 5.57
CA VAL A 218 4.88 -23.51 5.75
C VAL A 218 5.30 -24.87 6.26
N ARG A 219 6.33 -25.44 5.62
CA ARG A 219 6.91 -26.73 6.03
C ARG A 219 8.32 -26.52 6.55
N PHE A 220 8.69 -27.21 7.63
CA PHE A 220 10.05 -27.22 8.18
C PHE A 220 10.62 -28.65 8.13
N ASN A 221 11.86 -28.80 7.68
CA ASN A 221 12.61 -30.07 7.55
C ASN A 221 11.91 -31.20 6.78
N ASP A 222 10.89 -30.89 5.99
CA ASP A 222 9.94 -31.89 5.45
C ASP A 222 9.22 -32.76 6.50
N GLU A 223 9.29 -32.38 7.78
CA GLU A 223 8.76 -33.16 8.91
C GLU A 223 7.44 -32.58 9.46
N VAL A 224 7.33 -31.25 9.54
CA VAL A 224 6.12 -30.57 10.02
C VAL A 224 5.61 -29.58 8.97
N GLU A 225 4.31 -29.62 8.71
CA GLU A 225 3.60 -28.68 7.85
C GLU A 225 2.57 -27.92 8.69
N VAL A 226 2.58 -26.59 8.60
CA VAL A 226 1.79 -25.68 9.41
C VAL A 226 0.98 -24.79 8.48
N GLU A 227 -0.32 -24.67 8.72
CA GLU A 227 -1.23 -23.85 7.91
C GLU A 227 -0.94 -22.35 8.10
N MET A 228 -1.05 -21.60 6.99
CA MET A 228 -0.91 -20.14 6.91
C MET A 228 -2.27 -19.40 6.92
#